data_AF-A0AAN5C1H3-F1
#
_entry.id   AF-A0AAN5C1H3-F1
#
_cell.length_a   1.000
_cell.length_b   1.000
_cell.length_c   1.000
_cell.angle_alpha   90.00
_cell.angle_beta   90.00
_cell.angle_gamma   90.00
#
_symmetry.space_group_name_H-M   'P 1'
#
loop_
_entity.id
_entity.type
_entity.pdbx_description
1 polymer ?
#
loop_
_entity_poly.entity_id
_entity_poly.type
_entity_poly.pdbx_seq_one_letter_code
_entity_poly.pdbx_strand_id
1 'polypeptide(L)'
;MEWFPQWLLDLAKKHNAVIASANYRLLPEATSLDIFEDVEDFWTWLHSSEVEELLSSCVNPTKLNLDRIITAGESAGGLLSVCLALAHPDEIRAATASYPCLDMASAHYSAPNPVPLTNPPIPESLIDETLAQVKPGAIRSSAFLPDRLDLGLAAIHYGRLTQLYERGIGSSHHRDLRYPLERLDQLDAKIPRGGIAIIQGLQDHIVPAEGNQRFVEKGREVMKGKPSADKIILTLREGTHGLDIPARLEEGWMQEHLEAAVEAWLM
;
A
#
# COMPACT_ATOMS: atom_id res chain seq x y z
N MET A 1 -6.94 -8.53 17.44
CA MET A 1 -6.32 -7.22 17.69
C MET A 1 -6.86 -6.31 16.60
N GLU A 2 -7.42 -5.15 16.93
CA GLU A 2 -7.77 -4.16 15.91
C GLU A 2 -6.44 -3.64 15.34
N TRP A 3 -6.16 -4.00 14.07
CA TRP A 3 -4.95 -3.59 13.36
C TRP A 3 -5.30 -2.28 12.64
N PHE A 4 -5.08 -1.16 13.32
CA PHE A 4 -5.15 0.17 12.72
C PHE A 4 -4.08 1.07 13.37
N PRO A 5 -3.23 1.75 12.58
CA PRO A 5 -2.12 2.53 13.11
C PRO A 5 -2.62 3.73 13.92
N GLN A 6 -2.21 3.82 15.18
CA GLN A 6 -2.71 4.85 16.09
C GLN A 6 -2.33 6.26 15.62
N TRP A 7 -1.13 6.44 15.06
CA TRP A 7 -0.69 7.73 14.50
C TRP A 7 -1.61 8.25 13.39
N LEU A 8 -2.22 7.37 12.59
CA LEU A 8 -3.11 7.76 11.50
C LEU A 8 -4.46 8.25 12.05
N LEU A 9 -4.97 7.61 13.11
CA LEU A 9 -6.14 8.10 13.85
C LEU A 9 -5.86 9.45 14.51
N ASP A 10 -4.67 9.59 15.12
CA ASP A 10 -4.25 10.83 15.76
C ASP A 10 -4.14 11.97 14.72
N LEU A 11 -3.62 11.68 13.52
CA LEU A 11 -3.53 12.63 12.41
C LEU A 11 -4.90 13.06 11.92
N ALA A 12 -5.80 12.10 11.68
CA ALA A 12 -7.16 12.38 11.25
C ALA A 12 -7.90 13.22 12.29
N LYS A 13 -7.78 12.85 13.58
CA LYS A 13 -8.38 13.60 14.68
C LYS A 13 -7.82 15.01 14.81
N LYS A 14 -6.50 15.19 14.70
CA LYS A 14 -5.81 16.49 14.81
C LYS A 14 -6.27 17.48 13.76
N HIS A 15 -6.54 17.00 12.54
CA HIS A 15 -6.89 17.84 11.39
C HIS A 15 -8.37 17.75 10.98
N ASN A 16 -9.22 17.10 11.78
CA ASN A 16 -10.63 16.82 11.47
C ASN A 16 -10.80 16.18 10.08
N ALA A 17 -9.91 15.27 9.72
CA ALA A 17 -9.95 14.58 8.45
C ALA A 17 -10.92 13.40 8.48
N VAL A 18 -11.50 13.11 7.32
CA VAL A 18 -12.31 11.91 7.10
C VAL A 18 -11.39 10.79 6.64
N ILE A 19 -11.54 9.61 7.24
CA ILE A 19 -10.90 8.39 6.77
C ILE A 19 -11.90 7.67 5.86
N ALA A 20 -11.56 7.58 4.57
CA ALA A 20 -12.28 6.77 3.61
C ALA A 20 -11.44 5.51 3.32
N SER A 21 -12.00 4.33 3.61
CA SER A 21 -11.29 3.06 3.49
C SER A 21 -11.82 2.27 2.30
N ALA A 22 -10.96 2.03 1.30
CA ALA A 22 -11.31 1.20 0.16
C ALA A 22 -11.49 -0.27 0.60
N ASN A 23 -12.61 -0.88 0.25
CA ASN A 23 -12.80 -2.32 0.34
C ASN A 23 -12.49 -2.94 -1.01
N TYR A 24 -11.50 -3.82 -1.07
CA TYR A 24 -11.03 -4.45 -2.30
C TYR A 24 -10.96 -5.97 -2.11
N ARG A 25 -11.08 -6.72 -3.21
CA ARG A 25 -10.99 -8.19 -3.21
C ARG A 25 -9.58 -8.66 -2.82
N LEU A 26 -9.43 -9.89 -2.35
CA LEU A 26 -8.16 -10.43 -1.87
C LEU A 26 -7.71 -11.61 -2.74
N LEU A 27 -6.39 -11.77 -2.86
CA LEU A 27 -5.81 -13.00 -3.39
C LEU A 27 -6.08 -14.15 -2.40
N PRO A 28 -6.23 -15.41 -2.86
CA PRO A 28 -6.21 -15.85 -4.25
C PRO A 28 -7.62 -15.99 -4.86
N GLU A 29 -8.67 -15.46 -4.25
CA GLU A 29 -10.01 -15.42 -4.87
C GLU A 29 -10.06 -14.46 -6.06
N ALA A 30 -9.37 -13.32 -5.96
CA ALA A 30 -9.21 -12.34 -7.03
C ALA A 30 -7.83 -12.41 -7.71
N THR A 31 -7.69 -11.74 -8.85
CA THR A 31 -6.38 -11.41 -9.45
C THR A 31 -5.87 -10.08 -8.90
N SER A 32 -4.61 -9.73 -9.14
CA SER A 32 -4.15 -8.38 -8.79
C SER A 32 -4.71 -7.30 -9.72
N LEU A 33 -5.21 -7.62 -10.92
CA LEU A 33 -5.95 -6.64 -11.73
C LEU A 33 -7.26 -6.28 -11.06
N ASP A 34 -8.03 -7.28 -10.63
CA ASP A 34 -9.27 -7.11 -9.87
C ASP A 34 -9.07 -6.20 -8.64
N ILE A 35 -7.95 -6.37 -7.92
CA ILE A 35 -7.61 -5.56 -6.75
C ILE A 35 -7.46 -4.09 -7.13
N PHE A 36 -6.71 -3.80 -8.19
CA PHE A 36 -6.43 -2.43 -8.60
C PHE A 36 -7.66 -1.79 -9.26
N GLU A 37 -8.47 -2.56 -9.99
CA GLU A 37 -9.78 -2.14 -10.47
C GLU A 37 -10.69 -1.76 -9.29
N ASP A 38 -10.75 -2.55 -8.22
CA ASP A 38 -11.55 -2.21 -7.03
C ASP A 38 -11.08 -0.90 -6.36
N VAL A 39 -9.77 -0.65 -6.34
CA VAL A 39 -9.22 0.61 -5.80
C VAL A 39 -9.55 1.81 -6.69
N GLU A 40 -9.49 1.64 -8.02
CA GLU A 40 -9.91 2.68 -8.99
C GLU A 40 -11.43 2.92 -8.97
N ASP A 41 -12.24 1.88 -8.79
CA ASP A 41 -13.69 1.99 -8.61
C ASP A 41 -14.01 2.76 -7.32
N PHE A 42 -13.28 2.48 -6.23
CA PHE A 42 -13.38 3.26 -5.00
C PHE A 42 -12.98 4.72 -5.22
N TRP A 43 -11.91 4.98 -5.95
CA TRP A 43 -11.47 6.35 -6.29
C TRP A 43 -12.55 7.10 -7.08
N THR A 44 -13.15 6.45 -8.07
CA THR A 44 -14.25 6.99 -8.86
C THR A 44 -15.48 7.26 -8.01
N TRP A 45 -15.87 6.31 -7.15
CA TRP A 45 -16.97 6.46 -6.21
C TRP A 45 -16.75 7.62 -5.22
N LEU A 46 -15.53 7.78 -4.70
CA LEU A 46 -15.19 8.88 -3.77
C LEU A 46 -15.47 10.27 -4.38
N HIS A 47 -15.32 10.41 -5.70
CA HIS A 47 -15.55 11.64 -6.46
C HIS A 47 -16.96 11.77 -7.03
N SER A 48 -17.82 10.79 -6.79
CA SER A 48 -19.15 10.74 -7.39
C SER A 48 -20.19 11.50 -6.54
N SER A 49 -21.30 11.88 -7.18
CA SER A 49 -22.42 12.55 -6.48
C SER A 49 -23.03 11.69 -5.39
N GLU A 50 -22.95 10.37 -5.50
CA GLU A 50 -23.48 9.41 -4.53
C GLU A 50 -22.82 9.58 -3.15
N VAL A 51 -21.51 9.89 -3.09
CA VAL A 51 -20.82 10.15 -1.83
C VAL A 51 -21.24 11.48 -1.22
N GLU A 52 -21.39 12.53 -2.04
CA GLU A 52 -21.88 13.82 -1.57
C GLU A 52 -23.31 13.69 -1.02
N GLU A 53 -24.20 13.01 -1.73
CA GLU A 53 -25.57 12.74 -1.30
C GLU A 53 -25.61 11.94 0.01
N LEU A 54 -24.85 10.84 0.10
CA LEU A 54 -24.75 10.01 1.30
C LEU A 54 -24.31 10.84 2.51
N LEU A 55 -23.21 11.58 2.39
CA LEU A 55 -22.65 12.35 3.51
C LEU A 55 -23.53 13.55 3.89
N SER A 56 -24.25 14.14 2.93
CA SER A 56 -25.21 15.21 3.21
C SER A 56 -26.45 14.73 3.98
N SER A 57 -26.81 13.46 3.82
CA SER A 57 -27.98 12.85 4.47
C SER A 57 -27.73 12.34 5.90
N CYS A 58 -26.46 12.32 6.33
CA CYS A 58 -26.05 11.85 7.64
C CYS A 58 -26.47 12.82 8.76
N VAL A 59 -26.53 12.34 10.01
CA VAL A 59 -26.88 13.15 11.20
C VAL A 59 -26.02 14.42 11.31
N ASN A 60 -24.75 14.30 10.93
CA ASN A 60 -23.82 15.42 10.77
C ASN A 60 -23.47 15.55 9.28
N PRO A 61 -24.20 16.37 8.50
CA PRO A 61 -23.92 16.59 7.09
C PRO A 61 -22.46 16.98 6.90
N THR A 62 -21.73 16.20 6.10
CA THR A 62 -20.29 16.35 5.90
C THR A 62 -20.00 16.59 4.43
N LYS A 63 -19.16 17.58 4.12
CA LYS A 63 -18.63 17.80 2.77
C LYS A 63 -17.16 17.46 2.74
N LEU A 64 -16.76 16.56 1.85
CA LEU A 64 -15.36 16.23 1.64
C LEU A 64 -14.67 17.36 0.89
N ASN A 65 -13.42 17.65 1.28
CA ASN A 65 -12.54 18.50 0.51
C ASN A 65 -11.63 17.61 -0.34
N LEU A 66 -12.12 17.24 -1.53
CA LEU A 66 -11.42 16.33 -2.44
C LEU A 66 -10.15 16.95 -3.05
N ASP A 67 -9.97 18.27 -2.97
CA ASP A 67 -8.70 18.89 -3.32
C ASP A 67 -7.59 18.51 -2.33
N ARG A 68 -7.92 18.01 -1.13
CA ARG A 68 -6.99 17.72 -0.02
C ARG A 68 -6.95 16.25 0.35
N ILE A 69 -6.42 15.42 -0.54
CA ILE A 69 -6.30 13.97 -0.32
C ILE A 69 -4.86 13.58 0.01
N ILE A 70 -4.71 12.74 1.04
CA ILE A 70 -3.48 12.00 1.36
C ILE A 70 -3.84 10.50 1.40
N THR A 71 -3.08 9.65 0.70
CA THR A 71 -3.28 8.20 0.75
C THR A 71 -2.42 7.59 1.85
N ALA A 72 -2.94 6.55 2.51
CA ALA A 72 -2.24 5.82 3.57
C ALA A 72 -2.50 4.32 3.44
N GLY A 73 -1.50 3.50 3.79
CA GLY A 73 -1.66 2.06 3.84
C GLY A 73 -0.44 1.33 4.40
N GLU A 74 -0.66 0.11 4.85
CA GLU A 74 0.35 -0.76 5.46
C GLU A 74 0.56 -2.00 4.57
N SER A 75 1.80 -2.49 4.43
CA SER A 75 2.10 -3.73 3.71
C SER A 75 1.53 -3.73 2.27
N ALA A 76 0.66 -4.68 1.93
CA ALA A 76 -0.08 -4.70 0.68
C ALA A 76 -0.93 -3.43 0.46
N GLY A 77 -1.54 -2.88 1.51
CA GLY A 77 -2.25 -1.60 1.45
C GLY A 77 -1.31 -0.42 1.21
N GLY A 78 -0.06 -0.50 1.68
CA GLY A 78 0.99 0.49 1.40
C GLY A 78 1.39 0.51 -0.07
N LEU A 79 1.44 -0.66 -0.72
CA LEU A 79 1.59 -0.76 -2.17
C LEU A 79 0.42 -0.07 -2.89
N LEU A 80 -0.82 -0.33 -2.49
CA LEU A 80 -2.01 0.31 -3.09
C LEU A 80 -2.02 1.83 -2.89
N SER A 81 -1.64 2.30 -1.69
CA SER A 81 -1.50 3.72 -1.35
C SER A 81 -0.54 4.44 -2.30
N VAL A 82 0.63 3.85 -2.54
CA VAL A 82 1.64 4.42 -3.44
C VAL A 82 1.21 4.33 -4.90
N CYS A 83 0.68 3.19 -5.35
CA CYS A 83 0.24 3.04 -6.74
C CYS A 83 -0.90 3.99 -7.09
N LEU A 84 -1.91 4.15 -6.23
CA LEU A 84 -3.01 5.09 -6.46
C LEU A 84 -2.49 6.53 -6.54
N ALA A 85 -1.53 6.89 -5.69
CA ALA A 85 -0.89 8.21 -5.73
C ALA A 85 -0.05 8.45 -6.99
N LEU A 86 0.53 7.41 -7.59
CA LEU A 86 1.24 7.50 -8.87
C LEU A 86 0.28 7.47 -10.09
N ALA A 87 -0.93 6.94 -9.92
CA ALA A 87 -1.99 6.97 -10.92
C ALA A 87 -2.65 8.35 -11.00
N HIS A 88 -2.90 8.99 -9.84
CA HIS A 88 -3.55 10.30 -9.74
C HIS A 88 -2.67 11.38 -9.06
N PRO A 89 -1.42 11.62 -9.53
CA PRO A 89 -0.44 12.47 -8.84
C PRO A 89 -0.80 13.96 -8.84
N ASP A 90 -1.69 14.40 -9.72
CA ASP A 90 -2.16 15.78 -9.79
C ASP A 90 -3.36 16.03 -8.85
N GLU A 91 -4.10 14.98 -8.47
CA GLU A 91 -5.29 15.04 -7.60
C GLU A 91 -4.97 14.66 -6.15
N ILE A 92 -4.05 13.70 -5.96
CA ILE A 92 -3.55 13.29 -4.64
C ILE A 92 -2.39 14.19 -4.24
N ARG A 93 -2.46 14.79 -3.04
CA ARG A 93 -1.45 15.74 -2.58
C ARG A 93 -0.22 15.08 -2.00
N ALA A 94 -0.37 13.95 -1.35
CA ALA A 94 0.73 13.20 -0.77
C ALA A 94 0.34 11.72 -0.58
N ALA A 95 1.34 10.86 -0.43
CA ALA A 95 1.13 9.48 -0.01
C ALA A 95 1.99 9.16 1.22
N THR A 96 1.47 8.30 2.08
CA THR A 96 2.24 7.64 3.14
C THR A 96 2.03 6.13 3.07
N ALA A 97 3.07 5.37 3.41
CA ALA A 97 3.02 3.93 3.42
C ALA A 97 3.96 3.32 4.48
N SER A 98 3.46 2.36 5.25
CA SER A 98 4.27 1.60 6.21
C SER A 98 4.62 0.24 5.62
N TYR A 99 5.93 -0.08 5.57
CA TYR A 99 6.53 -1.30 5.04
C TYR A 99 5.87 -1.82 3.75
N PRO A 100 5.72 -0.96 2.71
CA PRO A 100 5.01 -1.34 1.49
C PRO A 100 5.78 -2.33 0.62
N CYS A 101 5.08 -3.21 -0.09
CA CYS A 101 5.68 -4.15 -1.04
C CYS A 101 6.01 -3.49 -2.40
N LEU A 102 6.89 -2.49 -2.46
CA LEU A 102 7.10 -1.69 -3.69
C LEU A 102 7.95 -2.37 -4.77
N ASP A 103 8.73 -3.41 -4.43
CA ASP A 103 9.52 -4.21 -5.38
C ASP A 103 8.93 -5.62 -5.55
N MET A 104 7.69 -5.69 -6.05
CA MET A 104 6.97 -6.96 -6.31
C MET A 104 7.65 -7.87 -7.34
N ALA A 105 8.58 -7.31 -8.14
CA ALA A 105 9.38 -8.07 -9.12
C ALA A 105 10.65 -8.68 -8.51
N SER A 106 10.96 -8.38 -7.25
CA SER A 106 12.19 -8.87 -6.62
C SER A 106 12.23 -10.39 -6.46
N ALA A 107 13.45 -10.92 -6.37
CA ALA A 107 13.71 -12.33 -6.07
C ALA A 107 13.11 -12.77 -4.72
N HIS A 108 12.91 -11.85 -3.77
CA HIS A 108 12.30 -12.16 -2.47
C HIS A 108 10.87 -12.70 -2.60
N TYR A 109 10.13 -12.31 -3.64
CA TYR A 109 8.75 -12.76 -3.87
C TYR A 109 8.62 -13.84 -4.96
N SER A 110 9.70 -14.11 -5.70
CA SER A 110 9.73 -14.99 -6.87
C SER A 110 10.69 -16.17 -6.77
N ALA A 111 11.50 -16.24 -5.70
CA ALA A 111 12.40 -17.36 -5.40
C ALA A 111 12.26 -17.79 -3.93
N PRO A 112 12.42 -19.09 -3.62
CA PRO A 112 12.39 -19.56 -2.25
C PRO A 112 13.49 -18.93 -1.38
N ASN A 113 13.14 -18.55 -0.15
CA ASN A 113 14.08 -18.05 0.85
C ASN A 113 14.68 -19.24 1.64
N PRO A 114 16.01 -19.36 1.79
CA PRO A 114 16.61 -20.44 2.58
C PRO A 114 16.28 -20.36 4.08
N VAL A 115 15.88 -19.19 4.58
CA VAL A 115 15.48 -18.98 5.98
C VAL A 115 13.95 -18.94 6.05
N PRO A 116 13.31 -19.87 6.78
CA PRO A 116 11.87 -19.84 7.04
C PRO A 116 11.43 -18.57 7.76
N LEU A 117 10.28 -18.01 7.35
CA LEU A 117 9.66 -16.86 8.02
C LEU A 117 9.00 -17.24 9.36
N THR A 118 8.73 -18.52 9.56
CA THR A 118 8.11 -19.06 10.78
C THR A 118 8.91 -20.25 11.29
N ASN A 119 8.82 -20.51 12.60
CA ASN A 119 9.35 -21.71 13.22
C ASN A 119 8.25 -22.38 14.06
N PRO A 120 7.70 -23.53 13.64
CA PRO A 120 8.08 -24.33 12.46
C PRO A 120 7.73 -23.65 11.11
N PRO A 121 8.37 -24.05 10.00
CA PRO A 121 8.00 -23.57 8.66
C PRO A 121 6.58 -23.99 8.30
N ILE A 122 5.84 -23.08 7.65
CA ILE A 122 4.53 -23.40 7.06
C ILE A 122 4.75 -24.29 5.82
N PRO A 123 4.02 -25.40 5.63
CA PRO A 123 4.20 -26.27 4.48
C PRO A 123 3.86 -25.59 3.15
N GLU A 124 4.67 -25.82 2.11
CA GLU A 124 4.38 -25.33 0.74
C GLU A 124 3.04 -25.83 0.21
N SER A 125 2.63 -27.05 0.58
CA SER A 125 1.37 -27.66 0.13
C SER A 125 0.14 -26.85 0.49
N LEU A 126 0.20 -26.02 1.55
CA LEU A 126 -0.89 -25.12 1.94
C LEU A 126 -1.29 -24.18 0.79
N ILE A 127 -0.33 -23.77 -0.04
CA ILE A 127 -0.57 -22.88 -1.18
C ILE A 127 -1.43 -23.59 -2.21
N ASP A 128 -1.05 -24.80 -2.61
CA ASP A 128 -1.77 -25.58 -3.63
C ASP A 128 -3.12 -26.08 -3.12
N GLU A 129 -3.19 -26.53 -1.87
CA GLU A 129 -4.44 -26.92 -1.20
C GLU A 129 -5.42 -25.74 -1.13
N THR A 130 -4.93 -24.55 -0.79
CA THR A 130 -5.75 -23.34 -0.79
C THR A 130 -6.26 -23.03 -2.19
N LEU A 131 -5.38 -23.02 -3.20
CA LEU A 131 -5.76 -22.72 -4.58
C LEU A 131 -6.79 -23.71 -5.13
N ALA A 132 -6.67 -25.00 -4.79
CA ALA A 132 -7.63 -26.03 -5.19
C ALA A 132 -9.03 -25.85 -4.54
N GLN A 133 -9.10 -25.17 -3.40
CA GLN A 133 -10.35 -24.91 -2.68
C GLN A 133 -11.05 -23.60 -3.12
N VAL A 134 -10.38 -22.73 -3.87
CA VAL A 134 -10.98 -21.51 -4.40
C VAL A 134 -12.06 -21.88 -5.42
N LYS A 135 -13.32 -21.58 -5.09
CA LYS A 135 -14.45 -21.81 -6.01
C LYS A 135 -14.45 -20.72 -7.10
N PRO A 136 -14.75 -21.06 -8.36
CA PRO A 136 -14.98 -20.04 -9.40
C PRO A 136 -16.02 -19.01 -8.95
N GLY A 137 -15.70 -17.72 -9.06
CA GLY A 137 -16.56 -16.62 -8.63
C GLY A 137 -16.63 -16.41 -7.11
N ALA A 138 -15.84 -17.12 -6.30
CA ALA A 138 -15.69 -16.78 -4.89
C ALA A 138 -15.11 -15.37 -4.77
N ILE A 139 -15.72 -14.55 -3.91
CA ILE A 139 -15.26 -13.21 -3.59
C ILE A 139 -14.88 -13.19 -2.13
N ARG A 140 -13.69 -12.66 -1.86
CA ARG A 140 -13.22 -12.40 -0.51
C ARG A 140 -12.66 -10.99 -0.47
N SER A 141 -13.19 -10.11 0.38
CA SER A 141 -12.70 -8.74 0.56
C SER A 141 -12.32 -8.42 2.00
N SER A 142 -12.33 -9.44 2.88
CA SER A 142 -11.96 -9.28 4.29
C SER A 142 -11.34 -10.55 4.86
N ALA A 143 -10.42 -10.34 5.80
CA ALA A 143 -9.80 -11.39 6.62
C ALA A 143 -9.38 -10.76 7.94
N PHE A 144 -9.60 -11.47 9.05
CA PHE A 144 -9.09 -11.07 10.37
C PHE A 144 -7.93 -11.98 10.72
N LEU A 145 -6.82 -11.41 11.19
CA LEU A 145 -5.70 -12.22 11.67
C LEU A 145 -6.15 -13.21 12.76
N PRO A 146 -5.69 -14.47 12.70
CA PRO A 146 -4.62 -15.00 11.83
C PRO A 146 -5.08 -15.57 10.46
N ASP A 147 -6.34 -15.39 10.07
CA ASP A 147 -6.86 -15.92 8.80
C ASP A 147 -6.02 -15.42 7.61
N ARG A 148 -5.67 -16.33 6.70
CA ARG A 148 -4.78 -16.13 5.53
C ARG A 148 -3.33 -15.70 5.83
N LEU A 149 -2.93 -15.47 7.07
CA LEU A 149 -1.54 -15.10 7.38
C LEU A 149 -0.57 -16.20 6.92
N ASP A 150 -0.86 -17.46 7.26
CA ASP A 150 0.00 -18.59 6.87
C ASP A 150 0.12 -18.76 5.36
N LEU A 151 -0.96 -18.50 4.62
CA LEU A 151 -0.92 -18.53 3.15
C LEU A 151 0.03 -17.46 2.61
N GLY A 152 -0.07 -16.22 3.12
CA GLY A 152 0.80 -15.12 2.70
C GLY A 152 2.26 -15.39 3.02
N LEU A 153 2.56 -15.85 4.24
CA LEU A 153 3.91 -16.19 4.68
C LEU A 153 4.49 -17.37 3.89
N ALA A 154 3.70 -18.41 3.60
CA ALA A 154 4.13 -19.51 2.75
C ALA A 154 4.41 -19.03 1.31
N ALA A 155 3.50 -18.23 0.73
CA ALA A 155 3.68 -17.70 -0.61
C ALA A 155 4.95 -16.85 -0.75
N ILE A 156 5.29 -16.04 0.26
CA ILE A 156 6.55 -15.30 0.29
C ILE A 156 7.73 -16.25 0.45
N HIS A 157 7.71 -17.12 1.47
CA HIS A 157 8.82 -18.02 1.79
C HIS A 157 9.22 -18.91 0.62
N TYR A 158 8.26 -19.44 -0.15
CA TYR A 158 8.52 -20.31 -1.30
C TYR A 158 8.63 -19.55 -2.63
N GLY A 159 8.63 -18.22 -2.63
CA GLY A 159 8.76 -17.42 -3.86
C GLY A 159 7.57 -17.55 -4.81
N ARG A 160 6.38 -17.85 -4.28
CA ARG A 160 5.14 -18.02 -5.05
C ARG A 160 4.23 -16.80 -4.99
N LEU A 161 4.58 -15.76 -4.23
CA LEU A 161 3.79 -14.53 -4.17
C LEU A 161 3.74 -13.84 -5.54
N THR A 162 4.86 -13.72 -6.27
CA THR A 162 4.85 -13.15 -7.63
C THR A 162 3.98 -13.98 -8.58
N GLN A 163 4.03 -15.32 -8.48
CA GLN A 163 3.17 -16.20 -9.27
C GLN A 163 1.68 -15.94 -9.00
N LEU A 164 1.28 -15.81 -7.74
CA LEU A 164 -0.09 -15.47 -7.35
C LEU A 164 -0.48 -14.06 -7.85
N TYR A 165 0.43 -13.11 -7.73
CA TYR A 165 0.24 -11.73 -8.11
C TYR A 165 0.13 -11.53 -9.63
N GLU A 166 0.81 -12.36 -10.44
CA GLU A 166 0.75 -12.34 -11.90
C GLU A 166 -0.29 -13.31 -12.50
N ARG A 167 -1.00 -14.07 -11.67
CA ARG A 167 -1.95 -15.09 -12.10
C ARG A 167 -3.13 -14.49 -12.88
N GLY A 168 -3.36 -15.00 -14.08
CA GLY A 168 -4.49 -14.62 -14.93
C GLY A 168 -4.29 -13.33 -15.74
N ILE A 169 -3.08 -12.75 -15.70
CA ILE A 169 -2.81 -11.41 -16.25
C ILE A 169 -2.23 -11.46 -17.67
N GLY A 170 -1.76 -12.63 -18.13
CA GLY A 170 -1.22 -12.82 -19.47
C GLY A 170 -0.15 -11.77 -19.81
N SER A 171 -0.17 -11.27 -21.04
CA SER A 171 0.72 -10.19 -21.52
C SER A 171 0.07 -8.79 -21.38
N SER A 172 -0.66 -8.53 -20.29
CA SER A 172 -1.34 -7.24 -20.08
C SER A 172 -0.38 -6.05 -20.23
N HIS A 173 -0.83 -5.02 -20.94
CA HIS A 173 -0.08 -3.77 -21.17
C HIS A 173 -0.02 -2.86 -19.92
N HIS A 174 -0.69 -3.22 -18.83
CA HIS A 174 -0.86 -2.37 -17.64
C HIS A 174 -0.10 -2.88 -16.42
N ARG A 175 1.08 -3.47 -16.63
CA ARG A 175 1.93 -3.94 -15.53
C ARG A 175 2.40 -2.78 -14.65
N ASP A 176 2.65 -1.62 -15.23
CA ASP A 176 3.06 -0.39 -14.55
C ASP A 176 2.04 0.10 -13.51
N LEU A 177 0.74 -0.14 -13.70
CA LEU A 177 -0.28 0.18 -12.67
C LEU A 177 -0.03 -0.53 -11.34
N ARG A 178 0.58 -1.72 -11.40
CA ARG A 178 0.76 -2.64 -10.27
C ARG A 178 2.19 -2.70 -9.76
N TYR A 179 3.15 -2.28 -10.58
CA TYR A 179 4.58 -2.31 -10.28
C TYR A 179 5.10 -0.88 -10.24
N PRO A 180 5.18 -0.24 -9.05
CA PRO A 180 5.45 1.19 -8.95
C PRO A 180 6.87 1.56 -9.42
N LEU A 181 7.83 0.64 -9.35
CA LEU A 181 9.14 0.81 -9.99
C LEU A 181 9.02 0.94 -11.53
N GLU A 182 8.15 0.18 -12.17
CA GLU A 182 7.91 0.24 -13.63
C GLU A 182 7.08 1.47 -14.01
N ARG A 183 6.18 1.93 -13.13
CA ARG A 183 5.48 3.21 -13.28
C ARG A 183 6.47 4.39 -13.33
N LEU A 184 7.52 4.33 -12.51
CA LEU A 184 8.59 5.34 -12.52
C LEU A 184 9.46 5.30 -13.79
N ASP A 185 9.46 4.21 -14.56
CA ASP A 185 10.16 4.15 -15.86
C ASP A 185 9.42 4.89 -16.98
N GLN A 186 8.14 5.23 -16.78
CA GLN A 186 7.37 5.92 -17.80
C GLN A 186 7.89 7.36 -17.99
N LEU A 187 7.92 7.83 -19.24
CA LEU A 187 8.44 9.16 -19.58
C LEU A 187 7.65 10.29 -18.91
N ASP A 188 6.36 10.05 -18.65
CA ASP A 188 5.43 10.96 -18.01
C ASP A 188 5.32 10.73 -16.50
N ALA A 189 6.23 9.96 -15.89
CA ALA A 189 6.24 9.69 -14.46
C ALA A 189 6.20 11.00 -13.65
N LYS A 190 5.23 11.04 -12.74
CA LYS A 190 4.96 12.11 -11.78
C LYS A 190 4.75 11.49 -10.41
N ILE A 191 4.92 12.32 -9.39
CA ILE A 191 4.56 12.00 -8.01
C ILE A 191 3.71 13.14 -7.45
N PRO A 192 2.92 12.90 -6.39
CA PRO A 192 2.23 13.96 -5.66
C PRO A 192 3.14 15.12 -5.28
N ARG A 193 2.57 16.34 -5.25
CA ARG A 193 3.31 17.57 -4.87
C ARG A 193 3.88 17.56 -3.44
N GLY A 194 3.31 16.76 -2.56
CA GLY A 194 3.75 16.50 -1.19
C GLY A 194 4.70 15.31 -1.07
N GLY A 195 4.96 14.61 -2.17
CA GLY A 195 5.81 13.45 -2.21
C GLY A 195 5.19 12.20 -1.59
N ILE A 196 6.06 11.27 -1.22
CA ILE A 196 5.73 9.92 -0.76
C ILE A 196 6.59 9.64 0.49
N ALA A 197 5.94 9.44 1.63
CA ALA A 197 6.59 9.15 2.91
C ALA A 197 6.48 7.65 3.24
N ILE A 198 7.62 6.96 3.32
CA ILE A 198 7.70 5.51 3.56
C ILE A 198 8.33 5.21 4.93
N ILE A 199 7.66 4.44 5.78
CA ILE A 199 8.21 3.87 7.02
C ILE A 199 8.68 2.45 6.73
N GLN A 200 9.84 2.04 7.24
CA GLN A 200 10.33 0.68 7.06
C GLN A 200 11.11 0.16 8.26
N GLY A 201 10.86 -1.10 8.62
CA GLY A 201 11.59 -1.81 9.66
C GLY A 201 12.83 -2.51 9.12
N LEU A 202 13.96 -2.39 9.83
CA LEU A 202 15.23 -3.02 9.45
C LEU A 202 15.23 -4.54 9.67
N GLN A 203 14.34 -5.07 10.51
CA GLN A 203 14.17 -6.50 10.78
C GLN A 203 12.88 -7.05 10.15
N ASP A 204 12.32 -6.36 9.16
CA ASP A 204 11.17 -6.87 8.43
C ASP A 204 11.60 -7.93 7.40
N HIS A 205 11.34 -9.20 7.74
CA HIS A 205 11.61 -10.32 6.86
C HIS A 205 10.43 -10.67 5.94
N ILE A 206 9.25 -10.05 6.15
CA ILE A 206 8.08 -10.20 5.27
C ILE A 206 8.24 -9.26 4.07
N VAL A 207 8.59 -8.00 4.33
CA VAL A 207 8.86 -6.95 3.34
C VAL A 207 10.24 -6.34 3.60
N PRO A 208 11.30 -6.83 2.93
CA PRO A 208 12.66 -6.35 3.14
C PRO A 208 12.84 -4.88 2.75
N ALA A 209 13.68 -4.18 3.52
CA ALA A 209 13.91 -2.76 3.33
C ALA A 209 14.50 -2.40 1.96
N GLU A 210 15.24 -3.33 1.35
CA GLU A 210 15.94 -3.15 0.09
C GLU A 210 14.99 -2.77 -1.06
N GLY A 211 13.78 -3.34 -1.09
CA GLY A 211 12.79 -2.99 -2.13
C GLY A 211 12.35 -1.53 -2.03
N ASN A 212 12.15 -1.04 -0.81
CA ASN A 212 11.76 0.35 -0.54
C ASN A 212 12.91 1.32 -0.74
N GLN A 213 14.15 0.92 -0.41
CA GLN A 213 15.35 1.68 -0.74
C GLN A 213 15.50 1.87 -2.26
N ARG A 214 15.37 0.80 -3.04
CA ARG A 214 15.43 0.86 -4.52
C ARG A 214 14.36 1.80 -5.09
N PHE A 215 13.14 1.72 -4.58
CA PHE A 215 12.07 2.62 -5.00
C PHE A 215 12.42 4.09 -4.74
N VAL A 216 12.94 4.41 -3.55
CA VAL A 216 13.33 5.78 -3.18
C VAL A 216 14.51 6.27 -4.02
N GLU A 217 15.53 5.45 -4.22
CA GLU A 217 16.68 5.78 -5.08
C GLU A 217 16.25 6.06 -6.51
N LYS A 218 15.45 5.17 -7.10
CA LYS A 218 14.92 5.33 -8.46
C LYS A 218 14.04 6.56 -8.58
N GLY A 219 13.08 6.72 -7.67
CA GLY A 219 12.17 7.85 -7.68
C GLY A 219 12.89 9.19 -7.59
N ARG A 220 13.91 9.30 -6.72
CA ARG A 220 14.71 10.52 -6.59
C ARG A 220 15.51 10.83 -7.86
N GLU A 221 16.07 9.83 -8.53
CA GLU A 221 16.79 10.03 -9.79
C GLU A 221 15.83 10.41 -10.93
N VAL A 222 14.70 9.73 -11.08
CA VAL A 222 13.67 10.04 -12.10
C VAL A 222 13.09 11.44 -11.91
N MET A 223 12.93 11.88 -10.66
CA MET A 223 12.37 13.19 -10.32
C MET A 223 13.44 14.29 -10.22
N LYS A 224 14.72 13.98 -10.42
CA LYS A 224 15.80 14.95 -10.27
C LYS A 224 15.58 16.21 -11.11
N GLY A 225 15.60 17.37 -10.45
CA GLY A 225 15.33 18.66 -11.09
C GLY A 225 13.85 18.97 -11.31
N LYS A 226 12.93 18.06 -10.99
CA LYS A 226 11.49 18.29 -10.92
C LYS A 226 11.08 18.66 -9.48
N PRO A 227 9.92 19.33 -9.29
CA PRO A 227 9.35 19.53 -7.97
C PRO A 227 9.15 18.20 -7.22
N SER A 228 9.26 18.23 -5.90
CA SER A 228 8.99 17.12 -4.98
C SER A 228 9.99 15.94 -5.02
N ALA A 229 11.06 16.02 -5.81
CA ALA A 229 12.07 14.95 -5.85
C ALA A 229 12.68 14.65 -4.48
N ASP A 230 12.89 15.69 -3.68
CA ASP A 230 13.38 15.67 -2.31
C ASP A 230 12.33 15.16 -1.29
N LYS A 231 11.08 15.00 -1.71
CA LYS A 231 9.94 14.58 -0.87
C LYS A 231 9.59 13.10 -0.99
N ILE A 232 10.43 12.30 -1.65
CA ILE A 232 10.37 10.83 -1.52
C ILE A 232 11.22 10.48 -0.28
N ILE A 233 10.55 10.28 0.85
CA ILE A 233 11.16 10.13 2.17
C ILE A 233 11.10 8.66 2.57
N LEU A 234 12.22 8.11 3.05
CA LEU A 234 12.29 6.78 3.63
C LEU A 234 12.83 6.89 5.05
N THR A 235 12.01 6.53 6.03
CA THR A 235 12.39 6.48 7.44
C THR A 235 12.62 5.04 7.84
N LEU A 236 13.90 4.67 7.98
CA LEU A 236 14.33 3.37 8.47
C LEU A 236 14.32 3.36 10.01
N ARG A 237 13.77 2.30 10.60
CA ARG A 237 13.67 2.12 12.05
C ARG A 237 14.02 0.70 12.44
N GLU A 238 14.54 0.54 13.65
CA GLU A 238 14.57 -0.77 14.30
C GLU A 238 13.12 -1.26 14.50
N GLY A 239 12.84 -2.49 14.11
CA GLY A 239 11.51 -3.10 14.17
C GLY A 239 11.26 -4.10 13.04
N THR A 240 10.27 -4.95 13.26
CA THR A 240 9.75 -5.92 12.29
C THR A 240 8.56 -5.34 11.50
N HIS A 241 7.92 -6.14 10.66
CA HIS A 241 6.61 -5.82 10.08
C HIS A 241 5.63 -5.36 11.18
N GLY A 242 4.91 -4.25 10.95
CA GLY A 242 4.00 -3.68 11.95
C GLY A 242 4.65 -2.79 13.02
N LEU A 243 5.89 -2.33 12.84
CA LEU A 243 6.62 -1.55 13.87
C LEU A 243 5.93 -0.25 14.30
N ASP A 244 5.12 0.36 13.43
CA ASP A 244 4.49 1.66 13.62
C ASP A 244 3.09 1.57 14.23
N ILE A 245 2.51 0.38 14.37
CA ILE A 245 1.17 0.18 14.95
C ILE A 245 1.01 0.89 16.31
N PRO A 246 1.96 0.76 17.28
CA PRO A 246 1.85 1.46 18.56
C PRO A 246 2.30 2.93 18.50
N ALA A 247 2.89 3.37 17.39
CA ALA A 247 3.46 4.70 17.29
C ALA A 247 2.37 5.77 17.34
N ARG A 248 2.68 6.88 18.01
CA ARG A 248 1.79 8.03 18.18
C ARG A 248 2.26 9.17 17.29
N LEU A 249 1.32 10.00 16.82
CA LEU A 249 1.67 11.18 16.00
C LEU A 249 2.56 12.19 16.75
N GLU A 250 2.49 12.20 18.08
CA GLU A 250 3.25 13.14 18.93
C GLU A 250 4.74 12.78 19.04
N GLU A 251 5.13 11.57 18.60
CA GLU A 251 6.52 11.18 18.58
C GLU A 251 7.29 11.98 17.53
N GLY A 252 8.42 12.58 17.92
CA GLY A 252 9.18 13.49 17.05
C GLY A 252 9.56 12.87 15.70
N TRP A 253 9.98 11.60 15.70
CA TRP A 253 10.35 10.91 14.46
C TRP A 253 9.16 10.69 13.51
N MET A 254 7.93 10.55 14.05
CA MET A 254 6.72 10.42 13.24
C MET A 254 6.32 11.76 12.64
N GLN A 255 6.48 12.86 13.39
CA GLN A 255 6.25 14.22 12.88
C GLN A 255 7.25 14.58 11.78
N GLU A 256 8.54 14.33 12.00
CA GLU A 256 9.60 14.52 11.02
C GLU A 256 9.35 13.68 9.76
N HIS A 257 8.91 12.43 9.93
CA HIS A 257 8.59 11.54 8.81
C HIS A 257 7.46 12.09 7.92
N LEU A 258 6.42 12.63 8.54
CA LEU A 258 5.20 13.07 7.86
C LEU A 258 5.22 14.55 7.44
N GLU A 259 6.20 15.34 7.88
CA GLU A 259 6.22 16.81 7.77
C GLU A 259 5.89 17.28 6.35
N ALA A 260 6.70 16.91 5.36
CA ALA A 260 6.52 17.34 3.98
C ALA A 260 5.19 16.90 3.37
N ALA A 261 4.73 15.69 3.70
CA ALA A 261 3.47 15.14 3.20
C ALA A 261 2.26 15.87 3.80
N VAL A 262 2.27 16.08 5.12
CA VAL A 262 1.18 16.73 5.87
C VAL A 262 1.11 18.23 5.54
N GLU A 263 2.24 18.93 5.45
CA GLU A 263 2.26 20.33 5.04
C GLU A 263 1.62 20.50 3.65
N ALA A 264 2.05 19.70 2.67
CA ALA A 264 1.52 19.77 1.33
C ALA A 264 0.04 19.37 1.25
N TRP A 265 -0.40 18.40 2.05
CA TRP A 265 -1.79 17.99 2.17
C TRP A 265 -2.69 19.13 2.68
N LEU A 266 -2.23 19.87 3.69
CA LEU A 266 -3.02 20.94 4.34
C LEU A 266 -3.10 22.26 3.55
N MET A 267 -2.17 22.53 2.61
CA MET A 267 -2.09 23.80 1.86
C MET A 267 -3.14 23.94 0.74
#